data_AF-A0A969N9C6-F1
#
_entry.id   AF-A0A969N9C6-F1
#
_cell.length_a   1.000
_cell.length_b   1.000
_cell.length_c   1.000
_cell.angle_alpha   90.00
_cell.angle_beta   90.00
_cell.angle_gamma   90.00
#
_symmetry.space_group_name_H-M   'P 1'
#
loop_
_entity.id
_entity.type
_entity.pdbx_description
1 polymer ?
#
loop_
_entity_poly.entity_id
_entity_poly.type
_entity_poly.pdbx_seq_one_letter_code
_entity_poly.pdbx_strand_id
1 'polypeptide(L)' 'MELADISQLKSRDRVFVLGFPFGMPYTETQGIVSAPRQLMEGSYFIQTDAAVNPGNSGGPVINEFGK' A
#
# COMPACT_ATOMS: atom_id res chain seq x y z
N MET A 1 -7.85 13.49 -4.77
CA MET A 1 -6.77 12.69 -4.14
C MET A 1 -5.46 13.17 -4.75
N GLU A 2 -4.45 13.40 -3.92
CA GLU A 2 -3.13 13.88 -4.35
C GLU A 2 -2.14 12.73 -4.20
N LEU A 3 -1.16 12.59 -5.11
CA LEU A 3 -0.14 11.55 -4.99
C LEU A 3 0.90 11.92 -3.93
N ALA A 4 1.24 10.99 -3.06
CA ALA A 4 2.39 11.13 -2.17
C ALA A 4 3.73 11.12 -2.95
N ASP A 5 4.70 11.91 -2.48
CA ASP A 5 6.09 11.81 -2.95
C ASP A 5 6.77 10.60 -2.31
N ILE A 6 7.07 9.59 -3.12
CA ILE A 6 7.69 8.33 -2.66
C ILE A 6 9.08 8.54 -2.05
N SER A 7 9.77 9.65 -2.35
CA SER A 7 11.08 9.97 -1.75
C SER A 7 10.98 10.28 -0.25
N GLN A 8 9.78 10.61 0.22
CA GLN A 8 9.51 10.92 1.62
C GLN A 8 9.09 9.70 2.43
N LEU A 9 8.79 8.57 1.78
CA LEU A 9 8.33 7.34 2.40
C LEU A 9 9.45 6.65 3.19
N LYS A 10 9.18 6.29 4.43
CA LYS A 10 10.14 5.69 5.36
C LYS A 10 9.64 4.35 5.87
N SER A 11 10.60 3.49 6.26
CA SER A 11 10.27 2.29 7.02
C SER A 11 9.52 2.67 8.30
N ARG A 12 8.50 1.87 8.64
CA ARG A 12 7.55 2.10 9.74
C ARG A 12 6.45 3.14 9.49
N ASP A 13 6.43 3.81 8.34
CA ASP A 13 5.28 4.66 7.99
C ASP A 13 4.02 3.80 7.87
N ARG A 14 2.89 4.28 8.39
CA ARG A 14 1.60 3.59 8.24
C ARG A 14 1.08 3.70 6.82
N VAL A 15 0.53 2.60 6.34
CA VAL A 15 -0.14 2.52 5.04
C VAL A 15 -1.44 1.75 5.13
N PHE A 16 -2.37 2.08 4.24
CA PHE A 16 -3.67 1.44 4.12
C PHE A 16 -3.87 0.97 2.68
N VAL A 17 -4.38 -0.25 2.51
CA VAL A 17 -4.73 -0.81 1.21
C VAL A 17 -6.23 -0.92 1.13
N LEU A 18 -6.81 -0.28 0.12
CA LEU A 18 -8.25 -0.16 -0.03
C LEU A 18 -8.73 -0.98 -1.23
N GLY A 19 -9.90 -1.61 -1.12
CA GLY A 19 -10.48 -2.32 -2.26
C GLY A 19 -11.76 -3.08 -1.95
N PHE A 20 -12.13 -3.97 -2.87
CA PHE A 20 -13.34 -4.81 -2.83
C PHE A 20 -12.95 -6.27 -3.04
N PRO A 21 -12.43 -6.97 -2.00
CA PRO A 21 -11.97 -8.34 -2.10
C PRO A 21 -13.07 -9.24 -2.65
N PHE A 22 -12.84 -9.94 -3.75
CA PHE A 22 -13.81 -10.88 -4.35
C PHE A 22 -15.23 -10.31 -4.60
N GLY A 23 -15.38 -9.01 -4.84
CA GLY A 23 -16.70 -8.38 -5.04
C GLY A 23 -17.54 -8.23 -3.76
N MET A 24 -16.93 -8.47 -2.60
CA MET A 24 -17.50 -8.18 -1.29
C MET A 24 -17.57 -6.66 -1.04
N PRO A 25 -18.26 -6.21 0.04
CA PRO A 25 -18.22 -4.81 0.46
C PRO A 25 -16.79 -4.28 0.61
N TYR A 26 -16.65 -2.97 0.48
CA TYR A 26 -15.38 -2.26 0.65
C TYR A 26 -14.64 -2.71 1.91
N THR A 27 -13.35 -2.98 1.76
CA THR A 27 -12.45 -3.30 2.87
C THR A 27 -11.25 -2.38 2.88
N GLU A 28 -10.77 -2.12 4.09
CA GLU A 28 -9.52 -1.46 4.37
C GLU A 28 -8.63 -2.41 5.17
N THR A 29 -7.38 -2.56 4.74
CA THR A 29 -6.36 -3.25 5.53
C THR A 29 -5.24 -2.28 5.84
N GLN A 30 -4.72 -2.34 7.06
CA GLN A 30 -3.66 -1.46 7.54
C GLN A 30 -2.38 -2.26 7.77
N GLY A 31 -1.24 -1.63 7.50
CA GLY A 31 0.07 -2.12 7.88
C GLY A 31 1.07 -0.98 7.95
N ILE A 32 2.35 -1.32 7.86
CA ILE A 32 3.46 -0.40 7.76
C ILE A 32 4.25 -0.62 6.47
N VAL A 33 5.06 0.36 6.11
CA VAL A 33 6.14 0.20 5.15
C VAL A 33 7.24 -0.61 5.81
N SER A 34 7.40 -1.86 5.37
CA SER A 34 8.53 -2.71 5.78
C SER A 34 9.81 -2.25 5.08
N ALA A 35 9.75 -1.98 3.77
CA ALA A 35 10.83 -1.43 2.98
C ALA A 35 10.28 -0.41 1.96
N PRO A 36 10.71 0.87 1.99
CA PRO A 36 10.17 1.88 1.08
C PRO A 36 10.64 1.70 -0.37
N ARG A 37 11.75 0.96 -0.57
CA ARG A 37 12.31 0.68 -1.89
C ARG A 37 13.04 -0.66 -1.89
N GLN A 38 12.42 -1.68 -2.48
CA GLN A 38 12.96 -3.03 -2.62
C GLN A 38 13.10 -3.38 -4.10
N LEU A 39 14.30 -3.78 -4.52
CA LEU A 39 14.55 -4.23 -5.90
C LEU A 39 14.17 -5.71 -6.02
N MET A 40 13.21 -6.03 -6.88
CA MET A 40 12.78 -7.40 -7.20
C MET A 40 12.52 -7.50 -8.70
N GLU A 41 13.02 -8.56 -9.35
CA GLU A 41 12.78 -8.81 -10.78
C GLU A 41 13.06 -7.59 -11.69
N GLY A 42 14.06 -6.77 -11.33
CA GLY A 42 14.43 -5.56 -12.08
C GLY A 42 13.55 -4.32 -11.84
N SER A 43 12.54 -4.42 -10.97
CA SER A 43 11.63 -3.32 -10.62
C SER A 43 11.72 -2.97 -9.13
N TYR A 44 11.41 -1.71 -8.80
CA TYR A 44 11.37 -1.25 -7.42
C TYR A 44 9.95 -1.31 -6.86
N PHE A 45 9.79 -1.92 -5.69
CA PHE A 45 8.52 -2.07 -4.98
C PHE A 45 8.58 -1.45 -3.59
N ILE A 46 7.43 -1.05 -3.08
CA ILE A 46 7.22 -0.79 -1.66
C ILE A 46 6.80 -2.11 -1.03
N GLN A 47 7.51 -2.54 0.01
CA GLN A 47 7.11 -3.70 0.81
C GLN A 47 6.26 -3.24 1.99
N THR A 48 5.11 -3.88 2.17
CA THR A 48 4.22 -3.66 3.31
C THR A 48 3.78 -4.98 3.92
N ASP A 49 3.45 -4.97 5.21
CA ASP A 49 2.79 -6.07 5.91
C ASP A 49 1.26 -5.93 5.95
N ALA A 50 0.71 -4.87 5.36
CA ALA A 50 -0.73 -4.73 5.16
C ALA A 50 -1.26 -5.91 4.34
N ALA A 51 -2.39 -6.48 4.77
CA ALA A 51 -2.96 -7.64 4.08
C ALA A 51 -3.44 -7.28 2.67
N VAL A 52 -2.86 -7.93 1.66
CA VAL A 52 -3.24 -7.80 0.24
C VAL A 52 -3.82 -9.11 -0.25
N ASN A 53 -5.05 -9.07 -0.75
CA ASN A 53 -5.84 -10.21 -1.24
C ASN A 53 -6.49 -9.87 -2.60
N PRO A 54 -6.87 -10.86 -3.41
CA PRO A 54 -7.61 -10.61 -4.65
C PRO A 54 -8.83 -9.70 -4.42
N GLY A 55 -8.83 -8.54 -5.09
CA GLY A 55 -9.86 -7.50 -5.01
C GLY A 55 -9.49 -6.27 -4.17
N ASN A 56 -8.45 -6.30 -3.33
CA ASN A 56 -7.69 -5.09 -2.96
C ASN A 56 -6.32 -5.01 -3.64
N SER A 57 -5.82 -6.12 -4.21
CA SER A 57 -4.68 -6.12 -5.14
C SER A 57 -4.98 -5.23 -6.36
N GLY A 58 -4.09 -4.27 -6.63
CA GLY A 58 -4.27 -3.26 -7.68
C GLY A 58 -5.09 -2.04 -7.26
N GLY A 59 -5.64 -2.04 -6.04
CA GLY A 59 -6.27 -0.87 -5.43
C GLY A 59 -5.25 0.15 -4.93
N PRO A 60 -5.70 1.34 -4.48
CA PRO A 60 -4.82 2.37 -3.98
C PRO A 60 -4.19 1.94 -2.65
N VAL A 61 -2.93 2.29 -2.48
CA VAL A 61 -2.22 2.30 -1.20
C VAL A 61 -2.10 3.75 -0.77
N ILE A 62 -2.53 4.06 0.45
CA ILE A 62 -2.56 5.43 0.96
C ILE A 62 -1.81 5.55 2.28
N ASN A 63 -1.22 6.71 2.54
CA ASN A 63 -0.68 7.05 3.84
C ASN A 63 -1.75 7.64 4.77
N GLU A 64 -1.35 7.97 6.01
CA GLU A 64 -2.23 8.55 7.04
C GLU A 64 -2.81 9.94 6.69
N PHE A 65 -2.32 10.57 5.62
CA PHE A 65 -2.84 11.84 5.10
C PHE A 65 -3.79 11.66 3.92
N GLY A 66 -4.09 10.41 3.53
CA GLY A 66 -4.95 10.09 2.38
C GLY A 66 -4.29 10.34 1.02
N LYS A 67 -2.96 10.35 0.97
CA LYS A 67 -2.14 10.49 -0.25
C LYS A 67 -1.46 9.18 -0.65
#